data_AF-A0A3S4G2A9-F1
#
_entry.id   AF-A0A3S4G2A9-F1
#
_cell.length_a   1.000
_cell.length_b   1.000
_cell.length_c   1.000
_cell.angle_alpha   90.00
_cell.angle_beta   90.00
_cell.angle_gamma   90.00
#
_symmetry.space_group_name_H-M   'P 1'
#
loop_
_entity.id
_entity.type
_entity.pdbx_description
1 polymer ?
#
loop_
_entity_poly.entity_id
_entity_poly.type
_entity_poly.pdbx_seq_one_letter_code
_entity_poly.pdbx_strand_id
1 'polypeptide(L)'
;MDITRVAGNIGIPGLYVTDDPGAHEQAAREGSLSLKFGLGWSKAQTFHTGQTPVLRYNRQLMNAILHDRLPIAKIVNAKVIPLESAAEGYASFDAGVAAKYVLDPHGILA
;
A
#
# COMPACT_ATOMS: atom_id res chain seq x y z
N MET A 1 3.27 0.68 -17.18
CA MET A 1 3.13 -0.22 -18.37
C MET A 1 4.45 -0.44 -19.09
N ASP A 2 5.38 0.51 -19.04
CA ASP A 2 6.64 0.49 -19.77
C ASP A 2 7.55 -0.71 -19.43
N ILE A 3 7.79 -0.96 -18.14
CA ILE A 3 8.72 -2.00 -17.68
C ILE A 3 8.14 -3.43 -17.66
N THR A 4 6.82 -3.58 -17.50
CA THR A 4 6.17 -4.90 -17.45
C THR A 4 6.25 -5.55 -18.83
N ARG A 5 6.68 -6.81 -18.94
CA ARG A 5 6.77 -7.49 -20.25
C ARG A 5 5.42 -7.64 -20.98
N VAL A 6 5.46 -8.05 -22.25
CA VAL A 6 4.26 -8.44 -23.02
C VAL A 6 3.53 -9.59 -22.30
N ALA A 7 2.20 -9.54 -22.31
CA ALA A 7 1.29 -10.44 -21.60
C ALA A 7 1.51 -10.49 -20.07
N GLY A 8 2.18 -9.49 -19.49
CA GLY A 8 2.39 -9.39 -18.05
C GLY A 8 1.19 -8.80 -17.31
N ASN A 9 1.14 -9.01 -16.00
CA ASN A 9 0.05 -8.53 -15.13
C ASN A 9 0.54 -7.37 -14.26
N ILE A 10 -0.34 -6.41 -14.01
CA ILE A 10 -0.10 -5.25 -13.13
C ILE A 10 -1.14 -5.29 -12.00
N GLY A 11 -0.68 -5.62 -10.79
CA GLY A 11 -1.49 -5.51 -9.57
C GLY A 11 -1.35 -4.13 -8.96
N ILE A 12 -2.48 -3.47 -8.70
CA ILE A 12 -2.55 -2.08 -8.24
C ILE A 12 -3.23 -2.04 -6.86
N PRO A 13 -2.47 -2.26 -5.77
CA PRO A 13 -2.99 -2.10 -4.41
C PRO A 13 -3.01 -0.63 -3.94
N GLY A 14 -2.35 0.28 -4.68
CA GLY A 14 -2.37 1.71 -4.40
C GLY A 14 -3.77 2.29 -4.55
N LEU A 15 -4.10 3.26 -3.69
CA LEU A 15 -5.40 3.94 -3.71
C LEU A 15 -5.46 4.93 -4.87
N TYR A 16 -6.54 4.82 -5.64
CA TYR A 16 -6.99 5.82 -6.60
C TYR A 16 -8.43 6.20 -6.21
N VAL A 17 -8.67 7.49 -5.99
CA VAL A 17 -9.93 8.01 -5.43
C VAL A 17 -10.84 8.53 -6.53
N THR A 18 -12.14 8.56 -6.27
CA THR A 18 -13.13 9.19 -7.17
C THR A 18 -13.10 10.71 -7.06
N ASP A 19 -12.72 11.23 -5.90
CA ASP A 19 -12.63 12.66 -5.62
C ASP A 19 -11.31 12.97 -4.90
N ASP A 20 -10.51 13.85 -5.49
CA ASP A 20 -9.29 14.40 -4.88
C ASP A 20 -9.34 15.93 -4.89
N PRO A 21 -9.88 16.56 -3.84
CA PRO A 21 -9.93 18.02 -3.73
C PRO A 21 -8.54 18.68 -3.77
N GLY A 22 -7.49 17.94 -3.40
CA GLY A 22 -6.10 18.40 -3.39
C GLY A 22 -5.41 18.29 -4.74
N ALA A 23 -6.02 17.65 -5.74
CA ALA A 23 -5.38 17.45 -7.04
C ALA A 23 -5.10 18.76 -7.78
N HIS A 24 -3.89 18.83 -8.35
CA HIS A 24 -3.42 19.98 -9.13
C HIS A 24 -4.15 20.11 -10.47
N GLU A 25 -4.45 19.00 -11.14
CA GLU A 25 -5.17 18.99 -12.41
C GLU A 25 -6.68 18.86 -12.17
N GLN A 26 -7.48 19.62 -12.93
CA GLN A 26 -8.93 19.61 -12.77
C GLN A 26 -9.53 18.22 -13.00
N ALA A 27 -9.08 17.48 -14.02
CA ALA A 27 -9.55 16.13 -14.30
C ALA A 27 -9.22 15.14 -13.16
N ALA A 28 -8.05 15.28 -12.54
CA ALA A 28 -7.63 14.42 -11.43
C ALA A 28 -8.47 14.63 -10.18
N ARG A 29 -9.11 15.80 -10.02
CA ARG A 29 -10.06 16.04 -8.92
C ARG A 29 -11.27 15.13 -8.96
N GLU A 30 -11.64 14.64 -10.14
CA GLU A 30 -12.74 13.68 -10.37
C GLU A 30 -12.19 12.26 -10.62
N GLY A 31 -10.96 11.98 -10.16
CA GLY A 31 -10.31 10.68 -10.31
C GLY A 31 -9.86 10.33 -11.74
N SER A 32 -9.94 11.28 -12.68
CA SER A 32 -9.56 11.05 -14.07
C SER A 32 -8.07 11.32 -14.29
N LEU A 33 -7.36 10.32 -14.79
CA LEU A 33 -5.90 10.35 -14.97
C LEU A 33 -5.51 10.23 -16.44
N SER A 34 -4.53 11.05 -16.85
CA SER A 34 -3.89 10.90 -18.16
C SER A 34 -2.94 9.70 -18.16
N LEU A 35 -3.38 8.59 -18.75
CA LEU A 35 -2.64 7.33 -18.80
C LEU A 35 -2.31 6.94 -20.24
N LYS A 36 -1.10 6.43 -20.46
CA LYS A 36 -0.68 5.83 -21.75
C LYS A 36 -1.32 4.44 -21.98
N PHE A 37 -2.63 4.30 -21.81
CA PHE A 37 -3.32 2.99 -21.81
C PHE A 37 -3.03 2.16 -23.07
N GLY A 38 -2.89 2.80 -24.23
CA GLY A 38 -2.50 2.15 -25.48
C GLY A 38 -1.18 1.37 -25.42
N LEU A 39 -0.23 1.78 -24.58
CA LEU A 39 1.03 1.04 -24.37
C LEU A 39 0.81 -0.28 -23.61
N GLY A 40 -0.09 -0.30 -22.64
CA GLY A 40 -0.46 -1.53 -21.95
C GLY A 40 -1.26 -2.45 -22.85
N TRP A 41 -2.18 -1.86 -23.61
CA TRP A 41 -2.99 -2.57 -24.59
C TRP A 41 -2.12 -3.25 -25.66
N SER A 42 -1.16 -2.54 -26.27
CA SER A 42 -0.27 -3.11 -27.29
C SER A 42 0.61 -4.25 -26.77
N LYS A 43 0.83 -4.29 -25.45
CA LYS A 43 1.57 -5.33 -24.75
C LYS A 43 0.66 -6.41 -24.16
N ALA A 44 -0.64 -6.40 -24.46
CA ALA A 44 -1.63 -7.35 -23.93
C ALA A 44 -1.56 -7.49 -22.39
N GLN A 45 -1.35 -6.38 -21.68
CA GLN A 45 -1.22 -6.39 -20.22
C GLN A 45 -2.58 -6.44 -19.53
N THR A 46 -2.63 -7.10 -18.38
CA THR A 46 -3.81 -7.10 -17.49
C THR A 46 -3.61 -6.16 -16.31
N PHE A 47 -4.72 -5.61 -15.81
CA PHE A 47 -4.76 -4.68 -14.69
C PHE A 47 -5.71 -5.22 -13.62
N HIS A 48 -5.24 -5.29 -12.37
CA HIS A 48 -6.05 -5.71 -11.22
C HIS A 48 -6.06 -4.60 -10.18
N THR A 49 -7.24 -4.13 -9.80
CA THR A 49 -7.44 -2.98 -8.89
C THR A 49 -8.39 -3.33 -7.74
N GLY A 50 -8.56 -2.39 -6.82
CA GLY A 50 -9.59 -2.42 -5.78
C GLY A 50 -9.06 -2.75 -4.39
N GLN A 51 -9.97 -2.66 -3.42
CA GLN A 51 -9.66 -2.95 -2.02
C GLN A 51 -9.24 -4.41 -1.85
N THR A 52 -8.20 -4.64 -1.04
CA THR A 52 -7.68 -6.00 -0.81
C THR A 52 -8.72 -6.83 -0.05
N PRO A 53 -9.15 -8.01 -0.56
CA PRO A 53 -10.03 -8.90 0.19
C PRO A 53 -9.22 -9.65 1.27
N VAL A 54 -8.91 -9.00 2.38
CA VAL A 54 -7.99 -9.48 3.43
C VAL A 54 -8.33 -10.90 3.91
N LEU A 55 -9.62 -11.21 4.08
CA LEU A 55 -10.09 -12.52 4.54
C LEU A 55 -9.73 -13.67 3.59
N ARG A 56 -9.46 -13.38 2.32
CA ARG A 56 -9.00 -14.39 1.36
C ARG A 56 -7.59 -14.90 1.69
N TYR A 57 -6.77 -14.11 2.39
CA TYR A 57 -5.33 -14.36 2.54
C TYR A 57 -4.85 -14.43 3.99
N ASN A 58 -5.52 -13.77 4.94
CA ASN A 58 -5.01 -13.57 6.30
C ASN A 58 -4.62 -14.87 7.03
N ARG A 59 -5.42 -15.95 6.92
CA ARG A 59 -5.15 -17.24 7.58
C ARG A 59 -3.86 -17.90 7.08
N GLN A 60 -3.63 -17.85 5.77
CA GLN A 60 -2.43 -18.46 5.18
C GLN A 60 -1.19 -17.63 5.50
N LEU A 61 -1.31 -16.30 5.47
CA LEU A 61 -0.22 -15.39 5.85
C LEU A 61 0.12 -15.48 7.35
N MET A 62 -0.88 -15.57 8.22
CA MET A 62 -0.68 -15.84 9.65
C MET A 62 0.10 -17.14 9.86
N ASN A 63 -0.30 -18.23 9.18
CA ASN A 63 0.44 -19.49 9.28
C ASN A 63 1.88 -19.35 8.76
N ALA A 64 2.12 -18.60 7.69
CA ALA A 64 3.48 -18.35 7.21
C ALA A 64 4.33 -17.60 8.24
N ILE A 65 3.75 -16.64 8.97
CA ILE A 65 4.42 -15.93 10.06
C ILE A 65 4.73 -16.88 11.23
N LEU A 66 3.76 -17.67 11.67
CA LEU A 66 3.93 -18.62 12.79
C LEU A 66 4.91 -19.76 12.50
N HIS A 67 5.21 -20.03 11.22
CA HIS A 67 6.20 -21.03 10.80
C HIS A 67 7.50 -20.38 10.31
N ASP A 68 7.78 -19.14 10.73
CA ASP A 68 9.04 -18.41 10.44
C ASP A 68 9.37 -18.24 8.95
N ARG A 69 8.35 -18.28 8.08
CA ARG A 69 8.52 -18.14 6.62
C ARG A 69 8.54 -16.68 6.16
N LEU A 70 8.07 -15.77 7.01
CA LEU A 70 7.89 -14.36 6.66
C LEU A 70 8.17 -13.44 7.86
N PRO A 71 9.39 -12.90 8.00
CA PRO A 71 9.75 -11.97 9.09
C PRO A 71 9.23 -10.55 8.79
N ILE A 72 7.91 -10.40 8.66
CA ILE A 72 7.27 -9.20 8.10
C ILE A 72 7.60 -7.93 8.89
N ALA A 73 7.61 -7.98 10.22
CA ALA A 73 7.91 -6.82 11.07
C ALA A 73 9.30 -6.23 10.77
N LYS A 74 10.30 -7.07 10.50
CA LYS A 74 11.64 -6.63 10.10
C LYS A 74 11.63 -6.04 8.69
N ILE A 75 10.95 -6.69 7.74
CA ILE A 75 10.88 -6.27 6.32
C ILE A 75 10.29 -4.86 6.22
N VAL A 76 9.24 -4.55 6.98
CA VAL A 76 8.59 -3.22 6.96
C VAL A 76 9.16 -2.23 7.96
N ASN A 77 10.24 -2.59 8.67
CA ASN A 77 10.83 -1.80 9.75
C ASN A 77 9.78 -1.33 10.78
N ALA A 78 9.07 -2.28 11.39
CA ALA A 78 8.03 -1.99 12.37
C ALA A 78 8.61 -1.33 13.63
N LYS A 79 8.00 -0.22 14.05
CA LYS A 79 8.38 0.54 15.25
C LYS A 79 7.17 0.68 16.18
N VAL A 80 7.27 0.10 17.37
CA VAL A 80 6.24 0.23 18.40
C VAL A 80 6.37 1.61 19.05
N ILE A 81 5.26 2.32 19.18
CA ILE A 81 5.18 3.62 19.86
C ILE A 81 3.94 3.65 20.77
N PRO A 82 3.97 4.42 21.88
CA PRO A 82 2.78 4.62 22.70
C PRO A 82 1.75 5.49 21.96
N LEU A 83 0.50 5.46 22.42
CA LEU A 83 -0.60 6.20 21.79
C LEU A 83 -0.37 7.71 21.78
N GLU A 84 0.25 8.24 22.83
CA GLU A 84 0.58 9.66 23.00
C GLU A 84 1.55 10.17 21.92
N SER A 85 2.39 9.28 21.38
CA SER A 85 3.34 9.59 20.31
C SER A 85 2.73 9.45 18.91
N ALA A 86 1.42 9.17 18.78
CA ALA A 86 0.80 8.95 17.47
C ALA A 86 0.98 10.15 16.53
N ALA A 87 0.74 11.37 17.01
CA ALA A 87 0.88 12.59 16.19
C ALA A 87 2.30 12.78 15.62
N GLU A 88 3.33 12.52 16.43
CA GLU A 88 4.73 12.54 15.99
C GLU A 88 5.01 11.42 14.98
N GLY A 89 4.43 10.23 15.20
CA GLY A 89 4.50 9.11 14.26
C GLY A 89 3.90 9.45 12.89
N TYR A 90 2.75 10.13 12.85
CA TYR A 90 2.16 10.63 11.61
C TYR A 90 3.07 11.64 10.91
N ALA A 91 3.59 12.64 11.62
CA ALA A 91 4.48 13.66 11.05
C ALA A 91 5.78 13.04 10.51
N SER A 92 6.36 12.07 11.23
CA SER A 92 7.56 11.36 10.79
C SER A 92 7.31 10.51 9.54
N PHE A 93 6.16 9.83 9.47
CA PHE A 93 5.79 9.04 8.31
C PHE A 93 5.54 9.90 7.07
N ASP A 94 4.88 11.05 7.24
CA ASP A 94 4.66 12.05 6.18
C ASP A 94 5.99 12.62 5.65
N ALA A 95 6.97 12.83 6.53
CA ALA A 95 8.33 13.24 6.15
C ALA A 95 9.14 12.15 5.41
N GLY A 96 8.57 10.96 5.20
CA GLY A 96 9.18 9.87 4.42
C GLY A 96 10.10 8.95 5.22
N VAL A 97 10.02 8.96 6.56
CA VAL A 97 10.76 7.99 7.38
C VAL A 97 10.32 6.57 7.01
N ALA A 98 11.31 5.73 6.65
CA ALA A 98 11.09 4.34 6.25
C ALA A 98 10.80 3.44 7.46
N ALA A 99 9.67 3.65 8.13
CA ALA A 99 9.22 2.86 9.28
C ALA A 99 7.72 2.58 9.21
N LYS A 100 7.30 1.44 9.77
CA LYS A 100 5.90 1.12 9.99
C LYS A 100 5.56 1.30 11.47
N TYR A 101 4.91 2.40 11.82
CA TYR A 101 4.48 2.65 13.20
C TYR A 101 3.35 1.71 13.60
N VAL A 102 3.47 1.12 14.80
CA VAL A 102 2.47 0.28 15.45
C VAL A 102 2.17 0.91 16.80
N LEU A 103 0.94 1.34 17.02
CA LEU A 103 0.52 1.92 18.30
C LEU A 103 0.30 0.79 19.30
N ASP A 104 0.95 0.88 20.46
CA ASP A 104 0.67 0.03 21.62
C ASP A 104 -0.03 0.87 22.71
N PRO A 105 -1.37 0.93 22.70
CA PRO A 105 -2.13 1.81 23.59
C PRO A 105 -2.15 1.35 25.05
N HIS A 106 -1.68 0.13 25.34
CA HIS A 106 -1.74 -0.46 26.68
C HIS A 106 -0.38 -0.95 27.19
N GLY A 107 0.70 -0.80 26.42
CA GLY A 107 2.04 -1.22 26.82
C GLY A 107 2.17 -2.74 26.95
N ILE A 108 1.49 -3.51 26.09
CA ILE A 108 1.52 -4.98 26.13
C ILE A 108 2.75 -5.54 25.38
N LEU A 109 3.30 -4.79 24.42
CA LEU A 109 4.35 -5.22 23.51
C LEU A 109 5.75 -4.73 23.90
N ALA A 110 5.85 -3.71 24.77
CA ALA A 110 7.09 -3.03 25.17
C ALA A 110 7.70 -3.56 26.47
#